data_AF-M8CL59-F1
#
_entry.id   AF-M8CL59-F1
#
_cell.length_a   1.000
_cell.length_b   1.000
_cell.length_c   1.000
_cell.angle_alpha   90.00
_cell.angle_beta   90.00
_cell.angle_gamma   90.00
#
_symmetry.space_group_name_H-M   'P 1'
#
loop_
_entity.id
_entity.type
_entity.pdbx_description
1 polymer ?
#
loop_
_entity_poly.entity_id
_entity_poly.type
_entity_poly.pdbx_seq_one_letter_code
_entity_poly.pdbx_strand_id
1 'polypeptide(L)'
;MASSSSSSVEEKEVADLQDQKIKMSSDKPSVESAGSPADPAPKKKKKILRVVPESDVKYVMSYKALPQRTEWPDSVIKKCPELAACYYATRANTDEVVEDRQRRMLETQKDYRQQLKTKGIVTYEVEVDEDYDQDEDYAPLHPPGRRRHRPGVMKNRRGETRRLN
;
A
#
# COMPACT_ATOMS: atom_id res chain seq x y z
N MET A 1 -32.65 -18.50 -54.78
CA MET A 1 -32.83 -19.78 -54.05
C MET A 1 -32.07 -19.62 -52.74
N ALA A 2 -32.76 -19.42 -51.60
CA ALA A 2 -33.29 -20.49 -50.73
C ALA A 2 -32.13 -21.39 -50.24
N SER A 3 -31.81 -21.62 -48.96
CA SER A 3 -32.47 -21.48 -47.65
C SER A 3 -31.35 -21.60 -46.60
N SER A 4 -31.27 -20.79 -45.55
CA SER A 4 -31.93 -20.91 -44.23
C SER A 4 -31.64 -22.20 -43.45
N SER A 5 -31.03 -22.07 -42.25
CA SER A 5 -31.61 -22.44 -40.92
C SER A 5 -30.51 -22.41 -39.85
N SER A 6 -30.62 -21.61 -38.76
CA SER A 6 -31.47 -21.77 -37.56
C SER A 6 -30.85 -22.81 -36.58
N SER A 7 -30.72 -22.64 -35.26
CA SER A 7 -31.56 -22.01 -34.21
C SER A 7 -30.66 -21.52 -33.04
N SER A 8 -30.88 -20.38 -32.39
CA SER A 8 -31.86 -20.05 -31.31
C SER A 8 -31.86 -20.97 -30.08
N VAL A 9 -31.44 -20.43 -28.92
CA VAL A 9 -32.17 -20.23 -27.63
C VAL A 9 -31.15 -19.70 -26.60
N GLU A 10 -31.23 -18.46 -26.09
CA GLU A 10 -32.09 -17.89 -25.01
C GLU A 10 -31.84 -18.38 -23.57
N GLU A 11 -31.81 -17.40 -22.65
CA GLU A 11 -32.03 -17.45 -21.19
C GLU A 11 -30.92 -18.05 -20.30
N LYS A 12 -30.72 -17.69 -19.02
CA LYS A 12 -30.90 -16.54 -18.09
C LYS A 12 -30.50 -17.12 -16.70
N GLU A 13 -30.08 -16.26 -15.76
CA GLU A 13 -30.00 -16.52 -14.29
C GLU A 13 -28.99 -17.59 -13.77
N VAL A 14 -28.53 -17.69 -12.51
CA VAL A 14 -28.34 -16.89 -11.27
C VAL A 14 -27.56 -17.84 -10.32
N ALA A 15 -26.76 -17.30 -9.39
CA ALA A 15 -26.26 -17.91 -8.13
C ALA A 15 -25.24 -19.09 -8.25
N ASP A 16 -24.04 -19.00 -7.66
CA ASP A 16 -23.66 -19.15 -6.23
C ASP A 16 -23.00 -20.53 -6.01
N LEU A 17 -22.24 -20.66 -4.91
CA LEU A 17 -21.43 -21.81 -4.39
C LEU A 17 -19.91 -21.64 -4.58
N GLN A 18 -19.17 -21.10 -3.61
CA GLN A 18 -18.78 -21.64 -2.30
C GLN A 18 -17.68 -22.72 -2.29
N ASP A 19 -16.67 -22.41 -1.47
CA ASP A 19 -15.91 -23.30 -0.60
C ASP A 19 -15.04 -24.42 -1.20
N GLN A 20 -13.71 -24.18 -1.19
CA GLN A 20 -12.75 -25.24 -0.88
C GLN A 20 -11.80 -24.80 0.25
N LYS A 21 -12.20 -25.23 1.44
CA LYS A 21 -11.49 -25.22 2.72
C LYS A 21 -10.58 -26.45 2.76
N ILE A 22 -9.26 -26.27 2.64
CA ILE A 22 -8.29 -27.34 2.92
C ILE A 22 -7.85 -27.22 4.38
N LYS A 23 -8.44 -28.07 5.22
CA LYS A 23 -7.98 -28.40 6.57
C LYS A 23 -6.90 -29.48 6.45
N MET A 24 -5.70 -29.22 6.98
CA MET A 24 -4.77 -30.28 7.36
C MET A 24 -4.63 -30.23 8.89
N SER A 25 -5.25 -31.19 9.54
CA SER A 25 -5.12 -31.48 10.97
C SER A 25 -3.87 -32.33 11.22
N SER A 26 -3.05 -31.95 12.20
CA SER A 26 -2.06 -32.83 12.81
C SER A 26 -2.44 -33.05 14.27
N ASP A 27 -2.40 -34.30 14.68
CA ASP A 27 -2.72 -34.79 16.02
C ASP A 27 -1.73 -34.33 17.10
N LYS A 28 -2.25 -34.27 18.32
CA LYS A 28 -1.64 -33.84 19.59
C LYS A 28 -0.46 -34.73 20.04
N PRO A 29 0.32 -34.29 21.06
CA PRO A 29 -0.01 -34.78 22.41
C PRO A 29 0.08 -33.73 23.55
N SER A 30 -0.61 -34.10 24.63
CA SER A 30 -0.76 -33.46 25.94
C SER A 30 0.53 -33.07 26.67
N VAL A 31 0.58 -31.85 27.25
CA VAL A 31 1.25 -31.52 28.52
C VAL A 31 0.50 -30.35 29.18
N GLU A 32 0.10 -30.51 30.45
CA GLU A 32 -0.42 -29.45 31.32
C GLU A 32 0.65 -28.37 31.55
N SER A 33 0.30 -27.09 31.38
CA SER A 33 1.10 -25.99 31.94
C SER A 33 0.22 -24.80 32.29
N ALA A 34 0.47 -24.29 33.50
CA ALA A 34 -0.27 -23.27 34.19
C ALA A 34 -0.22 -21.90 33.49
N GLY A 35 -1.34 -21.17 33.58
CA GLY A 35 -1.39 -19.71 33.51
C GLY A 35 -0.87 -19.08 32.21
N SER A 36 -1.66 -19.14 31.14
CA SER A 36 -1.48 -18.21 30.01
C SER A 36 -2.38 -16.99 30.22
N PRO A 37 -1.90 -15.75 30.05
CA PRO A 37 -2.79 -14.59 29.96
C PRO A 37 -3.78 -14.86 28.83
N ALA A 38 -5.06 -14.57 29.07
CA ALA A 38 -6.11 -14.74 28.08
C ALA A 38 -5.66 -14.13 26.75
N ASP A 39 -5.64 -14.94 25.69
CA ASP A 39 -5.47 -14.43 24.33
C ASP A 39 -6.50 -13.31 24.13
N PRO A 40 -6.09 -12.10 23.72
CA PRO A 40 -7.04 -11.04 23.46
C PRO A 40 -8.00 -11.54 22.38
N ALA A 41 -9.29 -11.58 22.73
CA ALA A 41 -10.34 -11.94 21.79
C ALA A 41 -10.17 -11.12 20.50
N PRO A 42 -10.36 -11.74 19.31
CA PRO A 42 -10.17 -11.03 18.05
C PRO A 42 -11.06 -9.80 18.03
N LYS A 43 -10.42 -8.62 18.00
CA LYS A 43 -11.12 -7.34 17.94
C LYS A 43 -11.85 -7.24 16.61
N LYS A 44 -13.07 -6.72 16.66
CA LYS A 44 -13.84 -6.42 15.45
C LYS A 44 -13.13 -5.29 14.68
N LYS A 45 -13.10 -5.41 13.36
CA LYS A 45 -12.48 -4.44 12.45
C LYS A 45 -13.53 -3.61 11.73
N LYS A 46 -13.27 -2.32 11.55
CA LYS A 46 -14.04 -1.37 10.73
C LYS A 46 -13.16 -0.83 9.61
N LYS A 47 -13.77 -0.47 8.47
CA LYS A 47 -13.07 0.21 7.37
C LYS A 47 -13.20 1.72 7.52
N ILE A 48 -12.08 2.43 7.44
CA ILE A 48 -12.05 3.90 7.41
C ILE A 48 -11.40 4.38 6.10
N LEU A 49 -11.80 5.57 5.64
CA LEU A 49 -11.16 6.24 4.51
C LEU A 49 -10.12 7.23 5.03
N ARG A 50 -8.89 7.09 4.56
CA ARG A 50 -7.80 8.03 4.84
C ARG A 50 -7.45 8.83 3.61
N VAL A 51 -7.08 10.09 3.83
CA VAL A 51 -6.58 10.98 2.78
C VAL A 51 -5.12 10.66 2.53
N VAL A 52 -4.75 10.52 1.26
CA VAL A 52 -3.35 10.36 0.85
C VAL A 52 -2.63 11.70 0.99
N PRO A 53 -1.44 11.75 1.62
CA PRO A 53 -0.65 12.99 1.71
C PRO A 53 -0.36 13.60 0.34
N GLU A 54 -0.36 14.93 0.25
CA GLU A 54 -0.12 15.64 -1.03
C GLU A 54 1.26 15.30 -1.65
N SER A 55 2.27 15.03 -0.82
CA SER A 55 3.59 14.58 -1.27
C SER A 55 3.51 13.31 -2.11
N ASP A 56 2.68 12.38 -1.67
CA ASP A 56 2.57 11.04 -2.23
C ASP A 56 1.71 11.10 -3.49
N VAL A 57 0.63 11.89 -3.46
CA VAL A 57 -0.15 12.22 -4.66
C VAL A 57 0.75 12.82 -5.73
N LYS A 58 1.59 13.80 -5.37
CA LYS A 58 2.53 14.43 -6.30
C LYS A 58 3.55 13.42 -6.84
N TYR A 59 4.08 12.55 -5.99
CA TYR A 59 5.01 11.51 -6.39
C TYR A 59 4.39 10.58 -7.44
N VAL A 60 3.22 10.00 -7.17
CA VAL A 60 2.52 9.12 -8.11
C VAL A 60 2.16 9.87 -9.40
N MET A 61 1.68 11.11 -9.30
CA MET A 61 1.34 11.91 -10.48
C MET A 61 2.54 12.27 -11.34
N SER A 62 3.72 12.43 -10.75
CA SER A 62 4.96 12.75 -11.46
C SER A 62 5.59 11.55 -12.18
N TYR A 63 5.10 10.34 -11.92
CA TYR A 63 5.66 9.12 -12.48
C TYR A 63 5.64 9.12 -14.01
N LYS A 64 6.77 8.72 -14.61
CA LYS A 64 6.96 8.50 -16.04
C LYS A 64 7.61 7.14 -16.23
N ALA A 65 6.98 6.27 -17.00
CA ALA A 65 7.56 4.98 -17.35
C ALA A 65 8.84 5.21 -18.18
N LEU A 66 9.95 4.61 -17.75
CA LEU A 66 11.20 4.65 -18.49
C LEU A 66 11.23 3.52 -19.51
N PRO A 67 11.88 3.71 -20.67
CA PRO A 67 12.16 2.62 -21.58
C PRO A 67 13.05 1.59 -20.89
N GLN A 68 12.52 0.37 -20.74
CA GLN A 68 13.20 -0.69 -19.99
C GLN A 68 14.37 -1.31 -20.76
N ARG A 69 14.40 -1.15 -22.08
CA ARG A 69 15.33 -1.87 -22.95
C ARG A 69 16.56 -1.04 -23.28
N THR A 70 17.58 -1.19 -22.44
CA THR A 70 18.96 -0.85 -22.83
C THR A 70 19.70 -2.14 -23.09
N GLU A 71 20.06 -2.39 -24.33
CA GLU A 71 20.92 -3.53 -24.70
C GLU A 71 22.37 -3.19 -24.36
N TRP A 72 23.15 -4.22 -24.00
CA TRP A 72 24.58 -4.03 -23.80
C TRP A 72 25.25 -3.74 -25.14
N PRO A 73 26.24 -2.83 -25.19
CA PRO A 73 26.98 -2.58 -26.42
C PRO A 73 27.70 -3.84 -26.91
N ASP A 74 27.70 -4.08 -28.22
CA ASP A 74 28.37 -5.22 -28.85
C ASP A 74 29.84 -5.35 -28.44
N SER A 75 30.53 -4.22 -28.23
CA SER A 75 31.92 -4.19 -27.79
C SER A 75 32.14 -4.84 -26.42
N VAL A 76 31.13 -4.80 -25.55
CA VAL A 76 31.18 -5.41 -24.22
C VAL A 76 30.78 -6.88 -24.31
N ILE A 77 29.78 -7.22 -25.12
CA ILE A 77 29.37 -8.60 -25.38
C ILE A 77 30.55 -9.41 -25.95
N LYS A 78 31.30 -8.83 -26.90
CA LYS A 78 32.48 -9.48 -27.50
C LYS A 78 33.64 -9.65 -26.51
N LYS A 79 33.83 -8.71 -25.58
CA LYS A 79 34.92 -8.77 -24.59
C LYS A 79 34.62 -9.76 -23.46
N CYS A 80 33.36 -9.84 -23.04
CA CYS A 80 32.92 -10.66 -21.91
C CYS A 80 31.61 -11.41 -22.23
N PRO A 81 31.65 -12.44 -23.09
CA PRO A 81 30.44 -13.13 -23.55
C PRO A 81 29.70 -13.86 -22.41
N GLU A 82 30.43 -14.44 -21.45
CA GLU A 82 29.83 -15.12 -20.29
C GLU A 82 29.03 -14.16 -19.41
N LEU A 83 29.58 -12.97 -19.14
CA LEU A 83 28.88 -11.94 -18.37
C LEU A 83 27.63 -11.44 -19.08
N ALA A 84 27.69 -11.24 -20.40
CA ALA A 84 26.54 -10.86 -21.19
C ALA A 84 25.45 -11.95 -21.17
N ALA A 85 25.83 -13.23 -21.29
CA ALA A 85 24.90 -14.35 -21.20
C ALA A 85 24.23 -14.41 -19.81
N CYS A 86 24.98 -14.27 -18.72
CA CYS A 86 24.42 -14.20 -17.37
C CYS A 86 23.46 -13.02 -17.18
N TYR A 87 23.79 -11.84 -17.74
CA TYR A 87 22.91 -10.68 -17.72
C TYR A 87 21.59 -10.98 -18.43
N TYR A 88 21.62 -11.46 -19.68
CA TYR A 88 20.40 -11.74 -20.42
C TYR A 88 19.59 -12.91 -19.83
N ALA A 89 20.24 -13.90 -19.21
CA ALA A 89 19.56 -15.00 -18.53
C ALA A 89 18.78 -14.54 -17.29
N THR A 90 19.34 -13.63 -16.51
CA THR A 90 18.66 -13.08 -15.32
C THR A 90 17.68 -11.97 -15.65
N ARG A 91 17.86 -11.31 -16.81
CA ARG A 91 17.05 -10.19 -17.26
C ARG A 91 15.58 -10.52 -17.43
N ALA A 92 15.24 -11.67 -18.01
CA ALA A 92 13.84 -12.04 -18.26
C ALA A 92 13.00 -11.97 -16.97
N ASN A 93 13.52 -12.52 -15.87
CA ASN A 93 12.87 -12.49 -14.57
C ASN A 93 12.74 -11.06 -14.01
N THR A 94 13.75 -10.20 -14.24
CA THR A 94 13.69 -8.81 -13.78
C THR A 94 12.77 -7.95 -14.62
N ASP A 95 12.66 -8.22 -15.92
CA ASP A 95 11.81 -7.46 -16.85
C ASP A 95 10.34 -7.64 -16.46
N GLU A 96 9.90 -8.86 -16.14
CA GLU A 96 8.53 -9.14 -15.67
C GLU A 96 8.18 -8.33 -14.41
N VAL A 97 9.04 -8.36 -13.38
CA VAL A 97 8.81 -7.62 -12.13
C VAL A 97 8.74 -6.12 -12.38
N VAL A 98 9.57 -5.60 -13.28
CA VAL A 98 9.53 -4.18 -13.59
C VAL A 98 8.28 -3.82 -14.37
N GLU A 99 7.91 -4.58 -15.41
CA GLU A 99 6.69 -4.34 -16.17
C GLU A 99 5.44 -4.35 -15.28
N ASP A 100 5.36 -5.31 -14.35
CA ASP A 100 4.28 -5.37 -13.36
C ASP A 100 4.25 -4.14 -12.45
N ARG A 101 5.41 -3.71 -11.96
CA ARG A 101 5.52 -2.49 -11.14
C ARG A 101 5.11 -1.26 -11.93
N GLN A 102 5.54 -1.13 -13.18
CA GLN A 102 5.18 -0.02 -14.06
C GLN A 102 3.66 0.00 -14.30
N ARG A 103 3.07 -1.17 -14.60
CA ARG A 103 1.64 -1.33 -14.83
C ARG A 103 0.83 -0.89 -13.61
N ARG A 104 1.17 -1.40 -12.42
CA ARG A 104 0.51 -1.03 -11.16
C ARG A 104 0.61 0.47 -10.90
N MET A 105 1.79 1.06 -11.07
CA MET A 105 1.97 2.51 -10.88
C MET A 105 1.11 3.34 -11.83
N LEU A 106 1.02 2.95 -13.11
CA LEU A 106 0.17 3.64 -14.09
C LEU A 106 -1.32 3.48 -13.78
N GLU A 107 -1.73 2.33 -13.26
CA GLU A 107 -3.10 2.09 -12.81
C GLU A 107 -3.45 2.97 -11.60
N THR A 108 -2.58 3.02 -10.58
CA THR A 108 -2.71 3.95 -9.45
C THR A 108 -2.76 5.39 -9.93
N GLN A 109 -1.95 5.75 -10.93
CA GLN A 109 -1.97 7.10 -11.50
C GLN A 109 -3.31 7.43 -12.15
N LYS A 110 -3.95 6.48 -12.83
CA LYS A 110 -5.29 6.67 -13.42
C LYS A 110 -6.36 6.84 -12.33
N ASP A 111 -6.33 5.98 -11.31
CA ASP A 111 -7.26 6.06 -10.17
C ASP A 111 -7.15 7.41 -9.46
N TYR A 112 -5.94 7.85 -9.12
CA TYR A 112 -5.72 9.15 -8.47
C TYR A 112 -6.23 10.31 -9.32
N ARG A 113 -6.02 10.28 -10.65
CA ARG A 113 -6.58 11.31 -11.55
C ARG A 113 -8.11 11.32 -11.51
N GLN A 114 -8.74 10.16 -11.46
CA GLN A 114 -10.20 10.05 -11.36
C GLN A 114 -10.71 10.55 -10.01
N GLN A 115 -10.07 10.18 -8.90
CA GLN A 115 -10.43 10.64 -7.56
C GLN A 115 -10.25 12.16 -7.43
N LEU A 116 -9.13 12.71 -7.89
CA LEU A 116 -8.89 14.16 -7.90
C LEU A 116 -9.94 14.90 -8.75
N LYS A 117 -10.36 14.33 -9.88
CA LYS A 117 -11.39 14.94 -10.73
C LYS A 117 -12.79 14.90 -10.09
N THR A 118 -13.11 13.85 -9.35
CA THR A 118 -14.47 13.61 -8.82
C THR A 118 -14.66 14.16 -7.41
N LYS A 119 -13.68 13.98 -6.53
CA LYS A 119 -13.73 14.35 -5.11
C LYS A 119 -12.82 15.53 -4.75
N GLY A 120 -11.87 15.89 -5.62
CA GLY A 120 -10.84 16.90 -5.33
C GLY A 120 -9.70 16.40 -4.42
N ILE A 121 -9.84 15.19 -3.86
CA ILE A 121 -8.89 14.57 -2.95
C ILE A 121 -8.69 13.09 -3.30
N VAL A 122 -7.55 12.53 -2.92
CA VAL A 122 -7.26 11.10 -3.06
C VAL A 122 -7.40 10.42 -1.70
N THR A 123 -8.13 9.31 -1.67
CA THR A 123 -8.39 8.54 -0.45
C THR A 123 -8.09 7.06 -0.64
N TYR A 124 -7.72 6.38 0.43
CA TYR A 124 -7.55 4.94 0.48
C TYR A 124 -8.28 4.33 1.68
N GLU A 125 -8.72 3.09 1.54
CA GLU A 125 -9.39 2.33 2.59
C GLU A 125 -8.38 1.64 3.50
N VAL A 126 -8.61 1.71 4.81
CA VAL A 126 -7.81 1.03 5.83
C VAL A 126 -8.74 0.30 6.78
N GLU A 127 -8.46 -0.97 7.04
CA GLU A 127 -9.13 -1.73 8.10
C GLU A 127 -8.44 -1.45 9.43
N VAL A 128 -9.22 -1.01 10.42
CA VAL A 128 -8.73 -0.71 11.77
C VAL A 128 -9.66 -1.29 12.80
N ASP A 129 -9.17 -1.49 14.02
CA ASP A 129 -9.98 -2.05 15.10
C ASP A 129 -11.12 -1.09 15.48
N GLU A 130 -12.22 -1.62 16.05
CA GLU A 130 -13.39 -0.83 16.45
C GLU A 130 -13.02 0.30 17.43
N ASP A 131 -12.08 0.04 18.34
CA ASP A 131 -11.53 0.96 19.34
C ASP A 131 -10.45 1.90 18.80
N TYR A 132 -10.22 1.91 17.49
CA TYR A 132 -9.24 2.79 16.87
C TYR A 132 -9.66 4.27 16.96
N ASP A 133 -8.81 5.05 17.63
CA ASP A 133 -8.88 6.51 17.76
C ASP A 133 -7.90 7.18 16.77
N GLN A 134 -8.46 7.90 15.79
CA GLN A 134 -7.67 8.53 14.73
C GLN A 134 -6.78 9.68 15.22
N ASP A 135 -7.12 10.28 16.35
CA ASP A 135 -6.36 11.38 16.94
C ASP A 135 -5.00 10.92 17.51
N GLU A 136 -4.85 9.63 17.83
CA GLU A 136 -3.58 9.09 18.34
C GLU A 136 -2.47 9.06 17.27
N ASP A 137 -2.82 8.92 15.99
CA ASP A 137 -1.84 8.91 14.89
C ASP A 137 -1.07 10.23 14.77
N TYR A 138 -1.68 11.33 15.20
CA TYR A 138 -1.10 12.67 15.18
C TYR A 138 -0.59 13.11 16.55
N ALA A 139 -0.72 12.27 17.57
CA ALA A 139 -0.17 12.56 18.88
C ALA A 139 1.34 12.71 18.76
N PRO A 140 1.94 13.79 19.29
CA PRO A 140 3.39 13.92 19.33
C PRO A 140 3.99 12.68 19.99
N LEU A 141 4.86 11.98 19.25
CA LEU A 141 5.57 10.78 19.72
C LEU A 141 6.31 11.01 21.05
N HIS A 142 6.61 12.27 21.36
CA HIS A 142 7.21 12.67 22.62
C HIS A 142 6.33 13.74 23.29
N PRO A 143 5.94 13.54 24.57
CA PRO A 143 5.30 14.61 25.32
C PRO A 143 6.24 15.82 25.34
N PRO A 144 5.71 17.06 25.28
CA PRO A 144 6.53 18.25 25.34
C PRO A 144 7.40 18.19 26.59
N GLY A 145 8.72 18.12 26.38
CA GLY A 145 9.67 17.91 27.46
C GLY A 145 9.46 18.90 28.60
N ARG A 146 9.67 18.46 29.84
CA ARG A 146 9.46 19.27 31.04
C ARG A 146 10.27 20.57 30.95
N ARG A 147 9.57 21.68 30.70
CA ARG A 147 10.19 23.01 30.65
C ARG A 147 10.69 23.34 32.05
N ARG A 148 11.97 23.71 32.16
CA ARG A 148 12.54 24.21 33.41
C ARG A 148 12.24 25.70 33.50
N HIS A 149 11.62 26.12 34.59
CA HIS A 149 11.46 27.54 34.93
C HIS A 149 12.84 28.20 34.94
N ARG A 150 12.99 29.30 34.18
CA ARG A 150 14.24 30.06 34.10
C ARG A 150 14.03 31.44 34.74
N PRO A 151 14.25 31.56 36.06
CA PRO A 151 14.07 32.84 36.74
C PRO A 151 15.02 33.87 36.11
N GLY A 152 14.46 35.03 35.76
CA GLY A 152 15.22 36.14 35.18
C GLY A 152 15.22 36.23 33.65
N VAL A 153 14.68 35.23 32.94
CA VAL A 153 14.52 35.32 31.48
C VAL A 153 13.28 36.15 31.16
N MET A 154 13.49 37.35 30.60
CA MET A 154 12.45 38.25 30.14
C MET A 154 12.23 38.04 28.63
N LYS A 155 10.98 37.90 28.19
CA LYS A 155 10.67 37.82 26.76
C LYS A 155 9.77 38.98 26.36
N ASN A 156 10.20 39.71 25.33
CA ASN A 156 9.41 40.77 24.73
C ASN A 156 8.46 40.15 23.70
N ARG A 157 7.15 40.29 23.88
CA ARG A 157 6.16 39.95 22.84
C ARG A 157 5.25 41.15 22.64
N ARG A 158 5.27 41.72 21.43
CA ARG A 158 4.45 42.88 21.02
C ARG A 158 4.54 44.08 21.98
N GLY A 159 5.77 44.47 22.34
CA GLY A 159 6.00 45.66 23.18
C GLY A 159 5.81 45.43 24.69
N GLU A 160 5.22 44.31 25.10
CA GLU A 160 5.13 43.95 26.52
C GLU A 160 6.28 43.03 26.92
N THR A 161 6.99 43.43 27.98
CA THR A 161 8.01 42.62 28.64
C THR A 161 7.34 41.78 29.72
N ARG A 162 7.22 40.47 29.51
CA ARG A 162 6.70 39.55 30.53
C ARG A 162 7.80 38.60 31.01
N ARG A 163 7.79 38.34 32.32
CA ARG A 163 8.63 37.32 32.95
C ARG A 163 8.20 35.96 32.41
N LEU A 164 9.16 35.17 31.94
CA LEU A 164 8.90 33.83 31.47
C LEU A 164 8.85 32.89 32.69
N ASN A 165 7.66 32.38 33.00
CA ASN A 165 7.47 31.30 33.98
C ASN A 165 7.97 29.97 33.38
#